data_AF-A0A949BPR9-F1
#
_entry.id   AF-A0A949BPR9-F1
#
_cell.length_a   1.000
_cell.length_b   1.000
_cell.length_c   1.000
_cell.angle_alpha   90.00
_cell.angle_beta   90.00
_cell.angle_gamma   90.00
#
_symmetry.space_group_name_H-M   'P 1'
#
loop_
_entity.id
_entity.type
_entity.pdbx_description
1 polymer ?
#
loop_
_entity_poly.entity_id
_entity_poly.type
_entity_poly.pdbx_seq_one_letter_code
_entity_poly.pdbx_strand_id
1 'polypeptide(L)'
;MTKEDLAKICFNCNYFHPADNKDFDYGICLNDVEFEPYLDELIERQNYDCCKELIARKRFQGDTEACEHIEYCEVIEIDDTSSVGKLLKEKVSGTDISRERFQDAVLLDYIENIDWKTMPVEAYVTGLYGSSEKERKSAINTLSMMMYQGNKNAQTLLLDYANNLPLCKTINDVHVRLEFLRLIDNSECRVQFIPFIEKELNATQINGTTTQWITALLKYMSKGPFELIREPLVKMLKDKRFSYKRKNQIKNILSKEERIY
;
A
#
# COMPACT_ATOMS: atom_id res chain seq x y z
N MET A 1 17.41 -14.56 -18.02
CA MET A 1 17.83 -15.76 -18.79
C MET A 1 17.05 -15.70 -20.08
N THR A 2 17.71 -15.63 -21.23
CA THR A 2 17.03 -15.49 -22.53
C THR A 2 16.55 -16.85 -23.03
N LYS A 3 15.61 -16.91 -23.98
CA LYS A 3 15.15 -18.17 -24.59
C LYS A 3 16.31 -18.99 -25.19
N GLU A 4 17.39 -18.32 -25.60
CA GLU A 4 18.60 -18.94 -26.16
C GLU A 4 19.46 -19.65 -25.10
N ASP A 5 19.28 -19.34 -23.81
CA ASP A 5 20.02 -19.94 -22.69
C ASP A 5 19.37 -21.23 -22.16
N LEU A 6 18.16 -21.57 -22.62
CA LEU A 6 17.41 -22.73 -22.15
C LEU A 6 17.91 -24.02 -22.81
N ALA A 7 18.22 -25.03 -21.98
CA ALA A 7 18.54 -26.37 -22.48
C ALA A 7 17.38 -26.90 -23.34
N LYS A 8 17.71 -27.60 -24.43
CA LYS A 8 16.74 -28.23 -25.34
C LYS A 8 16.20 -29.53 -24.72
N ILE A 9 15.46 -29.40 -23.62
CA ILE A 9 14.84 -30.49 -22.87
C ILE A 9 13.33 -30.29 -22.77
N CYS A 10 12.59 -31.38 -22.58
CA CYS A 10 11.13 -31.34 -22.58
C CYS A 10 10.54 -30.43 -21.48
N PHE A 11 11.17 -30.31 -20.30
CA PHE A 11 10.71 -29.38 -19.25
C PHE A 11 10.58 -27.93 -19.71
N ASN A 12 11.36 -27.53 -20.71
CA ASN A 12 11.34 -26.17 -21.23
C ASN A 12 10.36 -26.02 -22.41
N CYS A 13 9.57 -27.05 -22.73
CA CYS A 13 8.61 -27.06 -23.83
C CYS A 13 7.19 -26.72 -23.35
N ASN A 14 6.50 -25.82 -24.04
CA ASN A 14 5.12 -25.39 -23.78
C ASN A 14 4.11 -26.55 -23.84
N TYR A 15 4.45 -27.62 -24.56
CA TYR A 15 3.62 -28.83 -24.66
C TYR A 15 3.87 -29.84 -23.55
N PHE A 16 4.88 -29.64 -22.70
CA PHE A 16 5.11 -30.51 -21.55
C PHE A 16 4.08 -30.19 -20.47
N HIS A 17 3.40 -31.23 -19.99
CA HIS A 17 2.45 -31.12 -18.90
C HIS A 17 2.74 -32.19 -17.85
N PRO A 18 2.70 -31.88 -16.54
CA PRO A 18 2.93 -32.86 -15.49
C PRO A 18 2.04 -34.09 -15.65
N ALA A 19 2.55 -35.27 -15.34
CA ALA A 19 1.79 -36.52 -15.45
C ALA A 19 0.84 -36.72 -14.25
N ASP A 20 1.07 -36.01 -13.14
CA ASP A 20 0.19 -35.94 -11.99
C ASP A 20 0.43 -34.64 -11.17
N ASN A 21 -0.30 -34.49 -10.05
CA ASN A 21 -0.27 -33.30 -9.19
C ASN A 21 0.81 -33.31 -8.08
N LYS A 22 1.66 -34.32 -8.03
CA LYS A 22 2.61 -34.58 -6.94
C LYS A 22 4.05 -34.72 -7.41
N ASP A 23 4.24 -35.32 -8.57
CA ASP A 23 5.52 -35.59 -9.18
C ASP A 23 5.64 -34.81 -10.49
N PHE A 24 6.44 -33.75 -10.43
CA PHE A 24 6.69 -32.88 -11.57
C PHE A 24 7.88 -33.35 -12.40
N ASP A 25 8.57 -34.44 -12.01
CA ASP A 25 9.72 -34.95 -12.76
C ASP A 25 9.28 -35.67 -14.04
N TYR A 26 8.04 -36.19 -14.03
CA TYR A 26 7.43 -36.88 -15.16
C TYR A 26 6.28 -36.07 -15.76
N GLY A 27 6.19 -36.11 -17.09
CA GLY A 27 5.12 -35.46 -17.82
C GLY A 27 4.71 -36.19 -19.08
N ILE A 28 3.74 -35.61 -19.74
CA ILE A 28 3.20 -36.01 -21.04
C ILE A 28 3.35 -34.84 -22.03
N CYS A 29 3.28 -35.15 -23.33
CA CYS A 29 3.30 -34.14 -24.38
C CYS A 29 1.87 -33.88 -24.84
N LEU A 30 1.37 -32.66 -24.64
CA LEU A 30 0.02 -32.26 -25.07
C LEU A 30 -0.10 -32.05 -26.58
N ASN A 31 1.02 -32.01 -27.32
CA ASN A 31 1.01 -32.04 -28.79
C ASN A 31 0.82 -33.45 -29.36
N ASP A 32 0.72 -34.47 -28.51
CA ASP A 32 0.38 -35.83 -28.94
C ASP A 32 -1.14 -35.97 -29.10
N VAL A 33 -1.56 -36.30 -30.32
CA VAL A 33 -2.97 -36.39 -30.73
C VAL A 33 -3.81 -37.36 -29.89
N GLU A 34 -3.20 -38.35 -29.23
CA GLU A 34 -3.94 -39.24 -28.33
C GLU A 34 -4.45 -38.52 -27.07
N PHE A 35 -3.85 -37.38 -26.69
CA PHE A 35 -4.30 -36.55 -25.56
C PHE A 35 -5.32 -35.48 -25.96
N GLU A 36 -5.53 -35.23 -27.26
CA GLU A 36 -6.49 -34.21 -27.76
C GLU A 36 -7.90 -34.35 -27.15
N PRO A 37 -8.49 -35.57 -27.00
CA PRO A 37 -9.81 -35.73 -26.39
C PRO A 37 -9.89 -35.38 -24.89
N TYR A 38 -8.75 -35.19 -24.22
CA TYR A 38 -8.64 -35.03 -22.77
C TYR A 38 -8.09 -33.65 -22.35
N LEU A 39 -7.79 -32.76 -23.30
CA LEU A 39 -7.12 -31.48 -23.01
C LEU A 39 -7.90 -30.64 -22.00
N ASP A 40 -9.22 -30.51 -22.15
CA ASP A 40 -10.05 -29.72 -21.23
C ASP A 40 -10.03 -30.28 -19.80
N GLU A 41 -10.09 -31.61 -19.66
CA GLU A 41 -10.03 -32.28 -18.36
C GLU A 41 -8.65 -32.13 -17.70
N LEU A 42 -7.58 -32.23 -18.47
CA LEU A 42 -6.21 -32.10 -17.97
C LEU A 42 -5.84 -30.66 -17.62
N ILE A 43 -6.13 -29.70 -18.52
CA ILE A 43 -5.70 -28.30 -18.36
C ILE A 43 -6.63 -27.54 -17.42
N GLU A 44 -7.94 -27.56 -17.67
CA GLU A 44 -8.88 -26.73 -16.92
C GLU A 44 -9.25 -27.34 -15.57
N ARG A 45 -9.42 -28.66 -15.53
CA ARG A 45 -9.92 -29.39 -14.35
C ARG A 45 -8.83 -30.12 -13.57
N GLN A 46 -7.62 -30.21 -14.11
CA GLN A 46 -6.50 -30.95 -13.51
C GLN A 46 -6.90 -32.40 -13.15
N ASN A 47 -7.72 -33.01 -14.00
CA ASN A 47 -8.31 -34.33 -13.79
C ASN A 47 -7.56 -35.39 -14.60
N TYR A 48 -6.48 -35.92 -14.02
CA TYR A 48 -5.66 -36.97 -14.64
C TYR A 48 -6.35 -38.34 -14.68
N ASP A 49 -7.41 -38.52 -13.89
CA ASP A 49 -8.15 -39.79 -13.80
C ASP A 49 -8.83 -40.17 -15.13
N CYS A 50 -9.15 -39.18 -15.97
CA CYS A 50 -9.85 -39.38 -17.24
C CYS A 50 -9.04 -40.19 -18.28
N CYS A 51 -7.71 -40.20 -18.18
CA CYS A 51 -6.82 -40.87 -19.14
C CYS A 51 -5.60 -41.54 -18.46
N LYS A 52 -5.75 -41.99 -17.21
CA LYS A 52 -4.69 -42.64 -16.41
C LYS A 52 -3.85 -43.67 -17.15
N GLU A 53 -4.51 -44.58 -17.88
CA GLU A 53 -3.81 -45.64 -18.62
C GLU A 53 -2.94 -45.08 -19.74
N LEU A 54 -3.43 -44.04 -20.42
CA LEU A 54 -2.70 -43.34 -21.47
C LEU A 54 -1.49 -42.59 -20.89
N ILE A 55 -1.68 -41.87 -19.77
CA ILE A 55 -0.59 -41.20 -19.04
C ILE A 55 0.46 -42.22 -18.60
N ALA A 56 0.06 -43.32 -17.97
CA ALA A 56 1.00 -44.34 -17.49
C ALA A 56 1.86 -44.93 -18.62
N ARG A 57 1.28 -45.08 -19.82
CA ARG A 57 1.97 -45.58 -21.01
C ARG A 57 2.89 -44.55 -21.66
N LYS A 58 2.50 -43.27 -21.67
CA LYS A 58 3.19 -42.23 -22.44
C LYS A 58 4.03 -41.27 -21.60
N ARG A 59 3.97 -41.34 -20.27
CA ARG A 59 4.76 -40.46 -19.41
C ARG A 59 6.25 -40.67 -19.62
N PHE A 60 7.01 -39.58 -19.58
CA PHE A 60 8.46 -39.55 -19.73
C PHE A 60 9.07 -38.56 -18.74
N GLN A 61 10.37 -38.67 -18.47
CA GLN A 61 11.07 -37.70 -17.62
C GLN A 61 11.28 -36.40 -18.39
N GLY A 62 10.97 -35.26 -17.78
CA GLY A 62 11.04 -33.98 -18.49
C GLY A 62 12.45 -33.45 -18.74
N ASP A 63 13.48 -33.99 -18.07
CA ASP A 63 14.90 -33.66 -18.30
C ASP A 63 15.48 -34.32 -19.57
N THR A 64 14.68 -35.08 -20.30
CA THR A 64 15.07 -35.69 -21.58
C THR A 64 15.17 -34.67 -22.72
N GLU A 65 16.03 -34.96 -23.71
CA GLU A 65 16.21 -34.11 -24.89
C GLU A 65 14.90 -33.92 -25.65
N ALA A 66 14.54 -32.67 -25.92
CA ALA A 66 13.30 -32.34 -26.60
C ALA A 66 13.37 -32.64 -28.10
N CYS A 67 12.21 -32.98 -28.67
CA CYS A 67 12.08 -33.23 -30.11
C CYS A 67 12.23 -31.94 -30.94
N GLU A 68 12.14 -32.09 -32.27
CA GLU A 68 12.21 -30.98 -33.22
C GLU A 68 11.01 -30.00 -33.14
N HIS A 69 9.93 -30.40 -32.49
CA HIS A 69 8.73 -29.57 -32.27
C HIS A 69 8.74 -28.82 -30.94
N ILE A 70 9.90 -28.66 -30.29
CA ILE A 70 9.99 -27.88 -29.06
C ILE A 70 9.53 -26.45 -29.31
N GLU A 71 8.51 -26.04 -28.56
CA GLU A 71 8.10 -24.66 -28.44
C GLU A 71 8.49 -24.22 -27.03
N TYR A 72 9.46 -23.32 -26.90
CA TYR A 72 9.93 -22.93 -25.58
C TYR A 72 8.82 -22.25 -24.77
N CYS A 73 8.67 -22.66 -23.51
CA CYS A 73 7.78 -22.00 -22.56
C CYS A 73 8.05 -20.49 -22.53
N GLU A 74 6.99 -19.71 -22.36
CA GLU A 74 7.15 -18.28 -22.11
C GLU A 74 7.85 -18.07 -20.76
N VAL A 75 9.03 -17.49 -20.81
CA VAL A 75 9.74 -17.06 -19.60
C VAL A 75 9.12 -15.75 -19.16
N ILE A 76 8.32 -15.79 -18.10
CA ILE A 76 7.85 -14.58 -17.43
C ILE A 76 9.01 -14.05 -16.59
N GLU A 77 9.52 -12.87 -16.94
CA GLU A 77 10.51 -12.19 -16.11
C GLU A 77 9.82 -11.67 -14.84
N ILE A 78 10.20 -12.25 -13.70
CA ILE A 78 9.84 -11.72 -12.38
C ILE A 78 10.89 -10.70 -12.01
N ASP A 79 10.47 -9.51 -11.56
CA ASP A 79 11.41 -8.51 -11.07
C ASP A 79 12.20 -9.07 -9.88
N ASP A 80 13.49 -9.17 -10.09
CA ASP A 80 14.50 -9.65 -9.16
C ASP A 80 14.54 -8.86 -7.83
N THR A 81 13.98 -7.66 -7.80
CA THR A 81 13.88 -6.79 -6.63
C THR A 81 12.51 -6.89 -5.93
N SER A 82 11.55 -7.56 -6.55
CA SER A 82 10.22 -7.80 -6.02
C SER A 82 10.26 -8.77 -4.83
N SER A 83 9.18 -8.79 -4.03
CA SER A 83 9.07 -9.68 -2.88
C SER A 83 9.14 -11.16 -3.30
N VAL A 84 8.50 -11.51 -4.42
CA VAL A 84 8.57 -12.86 -5.01
C VAL A 84 9.94 -13.13 -5.62
N GLY A 85 10.51 -12.18 -6.37
CA GLY A 85 11.82 -12.35 -7.01
C GLY A 85 12.94 -12.61 -6.00
N LYS A 86 12.98 -11.83 -4.90
CA LYS A 86 13.92 -12.06 -3.79
C LYS A 86 13.77 -13.45 -3.19
N LEU A 87 12.54 -13.88 -2.96
CA LEU A 87 12.28 -15.18 -2.36
C LEU A 87 12.71 -16.33 -3.31
N LEU A 88 12.43 -16.22 -4.61
CA LEU A 88 12.88 -17.21 -5.60
C LEU A 88 14.41 -17.30 -5.68
N LYS A 89 15.14 -16.19 -5.54
CA LYS A 89 16.62 -16.20 -5.46
C LYS A 89 17.13 -16.97 -4.24
N GLU A 90 16.47 -16.84 -3.09
CA GLU A 90 16.78 -17.66 -1.90
C GLU A 90 16.60 -19.15 -2.20
N LYS A 91 15.53 -19.52 -2.92
CA LYS A 91 15.28 -20.92 -3.34
C LYS A 91 16.41 -21.47 -4.19
N VAL A 92 16.79 -20.70 -5.22
CA VAL A 92 17.87 -21.08 -6.15
C VAL A 92 19.20 -21.23 -5.40
N SER A 93 19.40 -20.46 -4.34
CA SER A 93 20.57 -20.56 -3.46
C SER A 93 20.51 -21.76 -2.49
N GLY A 94 19.50 -22.64 -2.62
CA GLY A 94 19.33 -23.85 -1.82
C GLY A 94 18.52 -23.68 -0.53
N THR A 95 17.95 -22.49 -0.29
CA THR A 95 17.11 -22.26 0.90
C THR A 95 15.74 -22.88 0.69
N ASP A 96 15.25 -23.66 1.65
CA ASP A 96 13.88 -24.15 1.56
C ASP A 96 12.86 -23.05 1.87
N ILE A 97 11.77 -23.03 1.10
CA ILE A 97 10.72 -22.02 1.21
C ILE A 97 9.43 -22.74 1.54
N SER A 98 8.85 -22.40 2.70
CA SER A 98 7.53 -22.88 3.04
C SER A 98 6.47 -22.23 2.15
N ARG A 99 5.36 -22.95 1.94
CA ARG A 99 4.19 -22.43 1.22
C ARG A 99 3.70 -21.09 1.78
N GLU A 100 3.69 -20.94 3.10
CA GLU A 100 3.25 -19.72 3.79
C GLU A 100 4.15 -18.52 3.41
N ARG A 101 5.48 -18.68 3.47
CA ARG A 101 6.41 -17.61 3.05
C ARG A 101 6.22 -17.21 1.60
N PHE A 102 5.94 -18.19 0.72
CA PHE A 102 5.66 -17.90 -0.68
C PHE A 102 4.36 -17.12 -0.85
N GLN A 103 3.30 -17.51 -0.15
CA GLN A 103 2.02 -16.79 -0.18
C GLN A 103 2.15 -15.35 0.33
N ASP A 104 2.92 -15.14 1.42
CA ASP A 104 3.20 -13.81 1.95
C ASP A 104 3.96 -12.95 0.93
N ALA A 105 4.99 -13.51 0.28
CA ALA A 105 5.75 -12.80 -0.74
C ALA A 105 4.86 -12.40 -1.93
N VAL A 106 3.99 -13.30 -2.40
CA VAL A 106 3.03 -12.99 -3.46
C VAL A 106 2.08 -11.87 -3.03
N LEU A 107 1.53 -11.93 -1.81
CA LEU A 107 0.65 -10.87 -1.29
C LEU A 107 1.37 -9.52 -1.20
N LEU A 108 2.60 -9.50 -0.68
CA LEU A 108 3.42 -8.30 -0.59
C LEU A 108 3.70 -7.71 -1.98
N ASP A 109 4.01 -8.56 -2.95
CA ASP A 109 4.22 -8.16 -4.34
C ASP A 109 2.98 -7.48 -4.93
N TYR A 110 1.80 -8.05 -4.70
CA TYR A 110 0.54 -7.42 -5.09
C TYR A 110 0.37 -6.05 -4.43
N ILE A 111 0.66 -5.91 -3.14
CA ILE A 111 0.54 -4.65 -2.39
C ILE A 111 1.53 -3.59 -2.90
N GLU A 112 2.76 -3.99 -3.20
CA GLU A 112 3.84 -3.12 -3.72
C GLU A 112 3.49 -2.58 -5.11
N ASN A 113 2.74 -3.35 -5.91
CA ASN A 113 2.30 -2.98 -7.25
C ASN A 113 0.96 -2.22 -7.31
N ILE A 114 0.31 -1.97 -6.17
CA ILE A 114 -0.88 -1.10 -6.15
C ILE A 114 -0.46 0.33 -6.47
N ASP A 115 -1.08 0.94 -7.49
CA ASP A 115 -0.96 2.37 -7.72
C ASP A 115 -1.77 3.16 -6.69
N TRP A 116 -1.15 3.36 -5.53
CA TRP A 116 -1.74 4.10 -4.41
C TRP A 116 -2.10 5.55 -4.78
N LYS A 117 -1.47 6.14 -5.82
CA LYS A 117 -1.75 7.52 -6.25
C LYS A 117 -3.09 7.66 -6.95
N THR A 118 -3.53 6.61 -7.65
CA THR A 118 -4.79 6.61 -8.43
C THR A 118 -5.90 5.78 -7.77
N MET A 119 -5.60 5.08 -6.66
CA MET A 119 -6.58 4.27 -5.95
C MET A 119 -7.87 5.06 -5.61
N PRO A 120 -9.06 4.55 -5.96
CA PRO A 120 -10.34 5.20 -5.68
C PRO A 120 -10.57 5.44 -4.19
N VAL A 121 -11.22 6.55 -3.85
CA VAL A 121 -11.41 6.98 -2.45
C VAL A 121 -12.87 7.03 -2.00
N GLU A 122 -13.81 6.81 -2.92
CA GLU A 122 -15.26 6.96 -2.73
C GLU A 122 -15.76 6.03 -1.64
N ALA A 123 -15.20 4.82 -1.55
CA ALA A 123 -15.55 3.82 -0.54
C ALA A 123 -15.29 4.30 0.90
N TYR A 124 -14.37 5.26 1.10
CA TYR A 124 -14.03 5.77 2.44
C TYR A 124 -14.91 6.93 2.90
N VAL A 125 -15.71 7.52 1.99
CA VAL A 125 -16.60 8.66 2.33
C VAL A 125 -17.60 8.26 3.41
N THR A 126 -18.27 7.11 3.25
CA THR A 126 -19.22 6.60 4.24
C THR A 126 -18.55 6.34 5.58
N GLY A 127 -17.31 5.84 5.57
CA GLY A 127 -16.53 5.63 6.81
C GLY A 127 -16.21 6.95 7.53
N LEU A 128 -15.82 8.00 6.79
CA LEU A 128 -15.50 9.31 7.38
C LEU A 128 -16.70 9.98 8.06
N TYR A 129 -17.86 9.96 7.40
CA TYR A 129 -19.06 10.66 7.85
C TYR A 129 -20.06 9.76 8.59
N GLY A 130 -19.74 8.48 8.75
CA GLY A 130 -20.55 7.52 9.48
C GLY A 130 -20.52 7.72 10.99
N SER A 131 -21.45 7.06 11.67
CA SER A 131 -21.57 7.10 13.14
C SER A 131 -20.53 6.23 13.86
N SER A 132 -19.93 5.26 13.16
CA SER A 132 -18.97 4.32 13.74
C SER A 132 -17.58 4.95 13.87
N GLU A 133 -17.13 5.14 15.12
CA GLU A 133 -15.78 5.65 15.40
C GLU A 133 -14.69 4.74 14.81
N LYS A 134 -14.91 3.42 14.85
CA LYS A 134 -13.98 2.42 14.29
C LYS A 134 -13.84 2.59 12.78
N GLU A 135 -14.95 2.72 12.06
CA GLU A 135 -14.94 2.92 10.61
C GLU A 135 -14.30 4.24 10.22
N ARG A 136 -14.63 5.31 10.94
CA ARG A 136 -14.04 6.63 10.73
C ARG A 136 -12.54 6.62 10.92
N LYS A 137 -12.06 5.99 12.00
CA LYS A 137 -10.62 5.83 12.25
C LYS A 137 -9.94 5.00 11.17
N SER A 138 -10.58 3.92 10.73
CA SER A 138 -10.08 3.10 9.62
C SER A 138 -9.96 3.93 8.34
N ALA A 139 -10.99 4.69 7.98
CA ALA A 139 -11.01 5.56 6.81
C ALA A 139 -9.92 6.63 6.87
N ILE A 140 -9.76 7.33 8.00
CA ILE A 140 -8.71 8.35 8.18
C ILE A 140 -7.32 7.70 8.02
N ASN A 141 -7.08 6.53 8.64
CA ASN A 141 -5.79 5.86 8.52
C ASN A 141 -5.47 5.48 7.07
N THR A 142 -6.41 4.85 6.36
CA THR A 142 -6.21 4.43 4.98
C THR A 142 -6.00 5.63 4.06
N LEU A 143 -6.83 6.67 4.17
CA LEU A 143 -6.69 7.89 3.37
C LEU A 143 -5.39 8.64 3.69
N SER A 144 -4.93 8.62 4.95
CA SER A 144 -3.66 9.26 5.33
C SER A 144 -2.48 8.54 4.71
N MET A 145 -2.52 7.21 4.64
CA MET A 145 -1.53 6.40 3.94
C MET A 145 -1.56 6.66 2.43
N MET A 146 -2.74 6.69 1.81
CA MET A 146 -2.88 7.04 0.37
C MET A 146 -2.35 8.45 0.07
N MET A 147 -2.68 9.43 0.92
CA MET A 147 -2.17 10.79 0.83
C MET A 147 -0.64 10.82 0.94
N TYR A 148 -0.04 10.06 1.87
CA TYR A 148 1.41 9.93 2.00
C TYR A 148 2.05 9.35 0.72
N GLN A 149 1.38 8.42 0.05
CA GLN A 149 1.79 7.87 -1.25
C GLN A 149 1.54 8.83 -2.44
N GLY A 150 0.97 10.02 -2.19
CA GLY A 150 0.76 11.05 -3.21
C GLY A 150 -0.64 11.11 -3.82
N ASN A 151 -1.62 10.37 -3.28
CA ASN A 151 -3.00 10.39 -3.77
C ASN A 151 -3.69 11.73 -3.47
N LYS A 152 -3.96 12.51 -4.53
CA LYS A 152 -4.57 13.85 -4.42
C LYS A 152 -6.05 13.82 -4.06
N ASN A 153 -6.76 12.77 -4.43
CA ASN A 153 -8.17 12.60 -4.05
C ASN A 153 -8.29 12.31 -2.56
N ALA A 154 -7.42 11.46 -2.02
CA ALA A 154 -7.35 11.18 -0.59
C ALA A 154 -7.01 12.44 0.21
N GLN A 155 -6.03 13.23 -0.28
CA GLN A 155 -5.68 14.51 0.30
C GLN A 155 -6.88 15.48 0.35
N THR A 156 -7.57 15.64 -0.77
CA THR A 156 -8.73 16.54 -0.90
C THR A 156 -9.84 16.10 0.05
N LEU A 157 -10.17 14.81 0.05
CA LEU A 157 -11.20 14.25 0.90
C LEU A 157 -10.89 14.43 2.41
N LEU A 158 -9.64 14.22 2.83
CA LEU A 158 -9.23 14.45 4.22
C LEU A 158 -9.29 15.94 4.60
N LEU A 159 -8.91 16.83 3.70
CA LEU A 159 -8.97 18.28 3.93
C LEU A 159 -10.43 18.76 4.02
N ASP A 160 -11.29 18.26 3.15
CA ASP A 160 -12.73 18.54 3.18
C ASP A 160 -13.36 18.03 4.47
N TYR A 161 -13.05 16.79 4.86
CA TYR A 161 -13.48 16.24 6.13
C TYR A 161 -13.03 17.11 7.32
N ALA A 162 -11.74 17.49 7.38
CA ALA A 162 -11.21 18.34 8.43
C ALA A 162 -11.93 19.70 8.50
N ASN A 163 -12.15 20.34 7.34
CA ASN A 163 -12.82 21.62 7.24
C ASN A 163 -14.29 21.60 7.68
N ASN A 164 -14.94 20.44 7.60
CA ASN A 164 -16.34 20.24 7.98
C ASN A 164 -16.51 19.67 9.40
N LEU A 165 -15.41 19.43 10.14
CA LEU A 165 -15.52 19.01 11.54
C LEU A 165 -16.20 20.09 12.40
N PRO A 166 -17.18 19.73 13.24
CA PRO A 166 -17.83 20.69 14.14
C PRO A 166 -16.84 21.16 15.21
N LEU A 167 -16.91 22.43 15.62
CA LEU A 167 -16.00 23.00 16.61
C LEU A 167 -15.81 22.09 17.83
N CYS A 168 -14.56 22.01 18.29
CA CYS A 168 -14.18 21.21 19.43
C CYS A 168 -14.86 21.72 20.72
N LYS A 169 -15.81 20.95 21.26
CA LYS A 169 -16.56 21.31 22.48
C LYS A 169 -16.29 20.36 23.65
N THR A 170 -15.97 19.10 23.34
CA THR A 170 -15.75 18.05 24.34
C THR A 170 -14.30 17.58 24.35
N ILE A 171 -13.91 16.87 25.41
CA ILE A 171 -12.59 16.23 25.47
C ILE A 171 -12.45 15.12 24.42
N ASN A 172 -13.55 14.43 24.09
CA ASN A 172 -13.56 13.41 23.04
C ASN A 172 -13.25 14.03 21.66
N ASP A 173 -13.82 15.22 21.38
CA ASP A 173 -13.51 15.96 20.16
C ASP A 173 -12.03 16.31 20.05
N VAL A 174 -11.38 16.63 21.18
CA VAL A 174 -9.94 16.91 21.24
C VAL A 174 -9.15 15.65 20.89
N HIS A 175 -9.50 14.49 21.44
CA HIS A 175 -8.79 13.24 21.17
C HIS A 175 -8.86 12.83 19.70
N VAL A 176 -10.05 12.88 19.10
CA VAL A 176 -10.24 12.58 17.67
C VAL A 176 -9.39 13.51 16.81
N ARG A 177 -9.37 14.81 17.13
CA ARG A 177 -8.57 15.81 16.42
C ARG A 177 -7.06 15.62 16.58
N LEU A 178 -6.59 15.26 17.76
CA LEU A 178 -5.18 14.95 18.00
C LEU A 178 -4.73 13.73 17.20
N GLU A 179 -5.58 12.70 17.13
CA GLU A 179 -5.31 11.53 16.31
C GLU A 179 -5.24 11.91 14.83
N PHE A 180 -6.22 12.66 14.32
CA PHE A 180 -6.20 13.18 12.95
C PHE A 180 -4.92 13.99 12.67
N LEU A 181 -4.59 14.95 13.54
CA LEU A 181 -3.42 15.81 13.38
C LEU A 181 -2.12 14.99 13.34
N ARG A 182 -2.01 13.93 14.16
CA ARG A 182 -0.85 13.03 14.17
C ARG A 182 -0.67 12.32 12.82
N LEU A 183 -1.77 11.92 12.18
CA LEU A 183 -1.73 11.21 10.90
C LEU A 183 -1.29 12.13 9.76
N ILE A 184 -1.71 13.40 9.77
CA ILE A 184 -1.34 14.37 8.73
C ILE A 184 0.02 15.06 8.98
N ASP A 185 0.54 15.07 10.22
CA ASP A 185 1.81 15.73 10.58
C ASP A 185 3.03 15.07 9.93
N ASN A 186 2.95 13.78 9.57
CA ASN A 186 4.05 13.05 8.93
C ASN A 186 4.00 13.08 7.40
N SER A 187 3.10 13.86 6.81
CA SER A 187 2.97 13.92 5.36
C SER A 187 3.76 15.07 4.75
N GLU A 188 4.30 14.87 3.55
CA GLU A 188 4.78 15.96 2.68
C GLU A 188 3.68 16.99 2.38
N CYS A 189 2.41 16.57 2.58
CA CYS A 189 1.22 17.37 2.43
C CYS A 189 0.90 18.25 3.66
N ARG A 190 1.83 18.45 4.60
CA ARG A 190 1.64 19.28 5.80
C ARG A 190 1.17 20.70 5.47
N VAL A 191 1.76 21.29 4.43
CA VAL A 191 1.54 22.69 4.04
C VAL A 191 0.08 22.97 3.70
N GLN A 192 -0.59 22.01 3.05
CA GLN A 192 -1.97 22.15 2.59
C GLN A 192 -2.98 22.18 3.74
N PHE A 193 -2.60 21.73 4.93
CA PHE A 193 -3.43 21.82 6.12
C PHE A 193 -3.26 23.14 6.88
N ILE A 194 -2.26 23.98 6.58
CA ILE A 194 -2.04 25.25 7.30
C ILE A 194 -3.31 26.12 7.34
N PRO A 195 -4.08 26.31 6.25
CA PRO A 195 -5.33 27.07 6.30
C PRO A 195 -6.37 26.47 7.28
N PHE A 196 -6.47 25.15 7.35
CA PHE A 196 -7.32 24.46 8.33
C PHE A 196 -6.82 24.70 9.76
N ILE A 197 -5.51 24.62 10.00
CA ILE A 197 -4.90 24.89 11.31
C ILE A 197 -5.17 26.34 11.75
N GLU A 198 -5.03 27.31 10.83
CA GLU A 198 -5.36 28.72 11.11
C GLU A 198 -6.84 28.88 11.46
N LYS A 199 -7.74 28.29 10.67
CA LYS A 199 -9.19 28.31 10.92
C LYS A 199 -9.51 27.78 12.33
N GLU A 200 -8.95 26.63 12.70
CA GLU A 200 -9.18 26.02 14.02
C GLU A 200 -8.62 26.88 15.15
N LEU A 201 -7.40 27.43 15.02
CA LEU A 201 -6.81 28.32 16.02
C LEU A 201 -7.63 29.60 16.21
N ASN A 202 -8.20 30.13 15.12
CA ASN A 202 -9.04 31.33 15.16
C ASN A 202 -10.44 31.06 15.71
N ALA A 203 -11.03 29.89 15.47
CA ALA A 203 -12.40 29.58 15.88
C ALA A 203 -12.53 28.94 17.27
N THR A 204 -11.49 28.23 17.73
CA THR A 204 -11.55 27.46 18.99
C THR A 204 -11.52 28.39 20.21
N GLN A 205 -12.51 28.24 21.11
CA GLN A 205 -12.48 28.92 22.41
C GLN A 205 -11.37 28.33 23.29
N ILE A 206 -10.57 29.19 23.92
CA ILE A 206 -9.47 28.77 24.79
C ILE A 206 -10.00 28.46 26.20
N ASN A 207 -10.02 27.19 26.59
CA ASN A 207 -10.40 26.73 27.93
C ASN A 207 -9.61 25.46 28.31
N GLY A 208 -9.86 24.90 29.50
CA GLY A 208 -9.15 23.71 30.00
C GLY A 208 -9.22 22.52 29.03
N THR A 209 -10.38 22.30 28.39
CA THR A 209 -10.62 21.21 27.44
C THR A 209 -9.79 21.38 26.17
N THR A 210 -9.84 22.55 25.53
CA THR A 210 -9.23 22.80 24.21
C THR A 210 -7.75 23.21 24.29
N THR A 211 -7.22 23.43 25.50
CA THR A 211 -5.82 23.82 25.72
C THR A 211 -4.83 22.82 25.09
N GLN A 212 -5.12 21.52 25.16
CA GLN A 212 -4.28 20.50 24.52
C GLN A 212 -4.34 20.61 22.99
N TRP A 213 -5.53 20.80 22.43
CA TRP A 213 -5.73 20.97 20.99
C TRP A 213 -4.94 22.17 20.45
N ILE A 214 -5.10 23.34 21.07
CA ILE A 214 -4.36 24.56 20.69
C ILE A 214 -2.85 24.36 20.76
N THR A 215 -2.35 23.62 21.76
CA THR A 215 -0.91 23.30 21.87
C THR A 215 -0.43 22.48 20.67
N ALA A 216 -1.23 21.48 20.28
CA ALA A 216 -0.90 20.60 19.18
C ALA A 216 -0.91 21.35 17.85
N LEU A 217 -1.90 22.21 17.62
CA LEU A 217 -1.96 23.09 16.45
C LEU A 217 -0.74 24.02 16.34
N LEU A 218 -0.34 24.67 17.44
CA LEU A 218 0.86 25.51 17.45
C LEU A 218 2.14 24.71 17.19
N LYS A 219 2.24 23.49 17.74
CA LYS A 219 3.38 22.58 17.47
C LYS A 219 3.41 22.11 16.02
N TYR A 220 2.25 21.91 15.41
CA TYR A 220 2.14 21.58 13.99
C TYR A 220 2.66 22.74 13.13
N MET A 221 2.18 23.97 13.40
CA MET A 221 2.64 25.15 12.67
C MET A 221 4.13 25.39 12.84
N SER A 222 4.71 25.13 14.02
CA SER A 222 6.16 25.33 14.24
C SER A 222 7.07 24.40 13.43
N LYS A 223 6.50 23.46 12.66
CA LYS A 223 7.25 22.61 11.74
C LYS A 223 6.94 22.94 10.27
N GLY A 224 6.08 23.92 10.01
CA GLY A 224 5.72 24.35 8.66
C GLY A 224 6.72 25.39 8.13
N PRO A 225 6.69 25.68 6.81
CA PRO A 225 7.48 26.75 6.22
C PRO A 225 7.18 28.10 6.88
N PHE A 226 8.23 28.83 7.27
CA PHE A 226 8.11 30.08 8.04
C PHE A 226 7.24 31.12 7.32
N GLU A 227 7.36 31.20 6.00
CA GLU A 227 6.68 32.15 5.12
C GLU A 227 5.15 32.00 5.21
N LEU A 228 4.67 30.78 5.44
CA LEU A 228 3.24 30.47 5.50
C LEU A 228 2.66 30.62 6.90
N ILE A 229 3.48 30.48 7.94
CA ILE A 229 3.01 30.52 9.34
C ILE A 229 3.22 31.87 10.01
N ARG A 230 4.13 32.71 9.48
CA ARG A 230 4.53 33.98 10.11
C ARG A 230 3.34 34.91 10.31
N GLU A 231 2.60 35.20 9.25
CA GLU A 231 1.48 36.14 9.31
C GLU A 231 0.35 35.65 10.22
N PRO A 232 -0.12 34.39 10.12
CA PRO A 232 -1.08 33.83 11.07
C PRO A 232 -0.65 33.96 12.54
N LEU A 233 0.61 33.62 12.84
CA LEU A 233 1.16 33.69 14.20
C LEU A 233 1.26 35.13 14.73
N VAL A 234 1.71 36.08 13.89
CA VAL A 234 1.78 37.50 14.26
C VAL A 234 0.39 38.07 14.57
N LYS A 235 -0.62 37.69 13.79
CA LYS A 235 -2.01 38.06 14.06
C LYS A 235 -2.49 37.54 15.42
N MET A 236 -2.15 36.30 15.77
CA MET A 236 -2.49 35.69 17.06
C MET A 236 -1.81 36.37 18.26
N LEU A 237 -0.64 36.99 18.10
CA LEU A 237 -0.01 37.78 19.19
C LEU A 237 -0.82 39.02 19.58
N LYS A 238 -1.55 39.61 18.63
CA LYS A 238 -2.41 40.77 18.85
C LYS A 238 -3.76 40.39 19.48
N ASP A 239 -4.17 39.13 19.32
CA ASP A 239 -5.43 38.63 19.86
C ASP A 239 -5.39 38.53 21.40
N LYS A 240 -6.43 39.06 22.05
CA LYS A 240 -6.55 39.11 23.52
C LYS A 240 -6.93 37.77 24.13
N ARG A 241 -7.44 36.82 23.34
CA ARG A 241 -7.84 35.47 23.81
C ARG A 241 -6.64 34.65 24.29
N PHE A 242 -5.47 34.84 23.67
CA PHE A 242 -4.27 34.09 24.01
C PHE A 242 -3.63 34.63 25.30
N SER A 243 -3.44 33.73 26.26
CA SER A 243 -2.73 34.06 27.50
C SER A 243 -1.27 34.41 27.24
N TYR A 244 -0.63 35.08 28.20
CA TYR A 244 0.79 35.41 28.15
C TYR A 244 1.67 34.19 27.83
N LYS A 245 1.40 33.05 28.45
CA LYS A 245 2.10 31.78 28.19
C LYS A 245 2.01 31.35 26.72
N ARG A 246 0.83 31.47 26.10
CA ARG A 246 0.63 31.12 24.68
C ARG A 246 1.30 32.12 23.74
N LYS A 247 1.21 33.41 24.05
CA LYS A 247 1.93 34.43 23.29
C LYS A 247 3.43 34.21 23.33
N ASN A 248 3.98 33.80 24.47
CA ASN A 248 5.40 33.43 24.56
C ASN A 248 5.74 32.18 23.74
N GLN A 249 4.87 31.17 23.73
CA GLN A 249 5.04 30.01 22.84
C GLN A 249 5.07 30.44 21.37
N ILE A 250 4.15 31.31 20.94
CA ILE A 250 4.11 31.85 19.58
C ILE A 250 5.39 32.65 19.25
N LYS A 251 5.81 33.54 20.15
CA LYS A 251 7.07 34.30 19.98
C LYS A 251 8.27 33.37 19.83
N ASN A 252 8.34 32.28 20.60
CA ASN A 252 9.41 31.29 20.50
C ASN A 252 9.41 30.54 19.16
N ILE A 253 8.24 30.33 18.55
CA ILE A 253 8.15 29.75 17.21
C ILE A 253 8.70 30.75 16.19
N LEU A 254 8.26 32.02 16.27
CA LEU A 254 8.70 33.08 15.35
C LEU A 254 10.20 33.37 15.46
N SER A 255 10.77 33.36 16.67
CA SER A 255 12.18 33.71 16.90
C SER A 255 13.18 32.60 16.57
N LYS A 256 12.75 31.34 16.56
CA LYS A 256 13.59 30.22 16.14
C LYS A 256 13.92 30.29 14.65
N GLU A 257 12.94 30.70 13.85
CA GLU A 257 13.04 30.75 12.39
C GLU A 257 13.80 32.00 11.91
N GLU A 258 13.68 33.13 12.61
CA GLU A 258 14.49 34.34 12.34
C GLU A 258 16.00 34.14 12.56
N ARG A 259 16.44 33.02 13.16
CA ARG A 259 17.85 32.67 13.35
C ARG A 259 18.40 31.71 12.30
N ILE A 260 17.52 31.14 11.48
CA ILE A 260 17.87 30.16 10.43
C ILE A 260 18.05 30.87 9.07
N TYR A 261 17.52 32.09 8.94
CA TYR A 261 17.73 33.03 7.84
C TYR A 261 18.67 34.17 8.25
#